data_AF-A0A1Y3EK13-F1
#
_entry.id   AF-A0A1Y3EK13-F1
#
_cell.length_a   1.000
_cell.length_b   1.000
_cell.length_c   1.000
_cell.angle_alpha   90.00
_cell.angle_beta   90.00
_cell.angle_gamma   90.00
#
_symmetry.space_group_name_H-M   'P 1'
#
loop_
_entity.id
_entity.type
_entity.pdbx_description
1 polymer ?
#
loop_
_entity_poly.entity_id
_entity_poly.type
_entity_poly.pdbx_seq_one_letter_code
_entity_poly.pdbx_strand_id
1 'polypeptide(L)'
;MSSDTHDFPKLFGDVKFVCCGGSSKRMEKLANYFTENLPVNYPYGFKPDNLCHSDRYVMYKVGPVLCVNHGMGHGSISTMLHEVLKLLRMANCKDTIFFRIGTSGGLGLPGGTVVISESVVDDLLEDSFEM
;
A
#
# COMPACT_ATOMS: atom_id res chain seq x y z
N MET A 1 -1.95 -11.80 -10.40
CA MET A 1 -3.28 -12.43 -10.20
C MET A 1 -4.10 -12.22 -11.46
N SER A 2 -4.91 -13.20 -11.88
CA SER A 2 -5.85 -13.05 -13.00
C SER A 2 -7.29 -13.20 -12.51
N SER A 3 -8.24 -12.52 -13.14
CA SER A 3 -9.68 -12.67 -12.88
C SER A 3 -10.19 -14.08 -13.16
N ASP A 4 -9.51 -14.82 -14.04
CA ASP A 4 -9.94 -16.16 -14.44
C ASP A 4 -9.62 -17.21 -13.36
N THR A 5 -8.75 -16.89 -12.42
CA THR A 5 -8.25 -17.82 -11.40
C THR A 5 -8.58 -17.43 -9.97
N HIS A 6 -9.07 -16.20 -9.75
CA HIS A 6 -9.29 -15.66 -8.41
C HIS A 6 -10.63 -14.91 -8.32
N ASP A 7 -11.41 -15.26 -7.29
CA ASP A 7 -12.62 -14.53 -6.91
C ASP A 7 -12.24 -13.25 -6.14
N PHE A 8 -11.99 -12.16 -6.88
CA PHE A 8 -11.57 -10.88 -6.31
C PHE A 8 -12.57 -10.31 -5.29
N PRO A 9 -13.89 -10.28 -5.54
CA PRO A 9 -14.86 -9.80 -4.55
C PRO A 9 -14.77 -10.57 -3.22
N LYS A 10 -14.62 -11.89 -3.28
CA LYS A 10 -14.48 -12.71 -2.08
C LYS A 10 -13.16 -12.47 -1.34
N LEU A 11 -12.07 -12.25 -2.07
CA LEU A 11 -10.73 -12.13 -1.48
C LEU A 11 -10.42 -10.72 -0.97
N PHE A 12 -10.91 -9.68 -1.63
CA PHE A 12 -10.51 -8.29 -1.39
C PHE A 12 -11.68 -7.33 -1.16
N GLY A 13 -12.94 -7.76 -1.28
CA GLY A 13 -14.10 -6.87 -1.18
C GLY A 13 -14.26 -6.15 0.16
N ASP A 14 -13.59 -6.63 1.20
CA ASP A 14 -13.54 -6.03 2.55
C ASP A 14 -12.41 -4.99 2.71
N VAL A 15 -11.57 -4.76 1.69
CA VAL A 15 -10.45 -3.81 1.79
C VAL A 15 -10.97 -2.37 1.92
N LYS A 16 -10.56 -1.72 3.02
CA LYS A 16 -10.86 -0.31 3.34
C LYS A 16 -9.64 0.58 3.31
N PHE A 17 -8.46 0.02 3.54
CA PHE A 17 -7.21 0.79 3.58
C PHE A 17 -6.16 0.15 2.70
N VAL A 18 -5.48 0.96 1.89
CA VAL A 18 -4.27 0.58 1.17
C VAL A 18 -3.09 1.34 1.76
N CYS A 19 -2.14 0.63 2.34
CA CYS A 19 -0.89 1.19 2.82
C CYS A 19 0.23 0.83 1.82
N CYS A 20 0.86 1.84 1.23
CA CYS A 20 1.92 1.63 0.26
C CYS A 20 3.25 2.28 0.67
N GLY A 21 4.37 1.69 0.26
CA GLY A 21 5.71 2.19 0.57
C GLY A 21 6.79 1.60 -0.35
N GLY A 22 8.00 2.13 -0.34
CA GLY A 22 9.00 1.73 -1.35
C GLY A 22 9.55 0.30 -1.16
N SER A 23 9.95 -0.04 0.06
CA SER A 23 10.64 -1.30 0.36
C SER A 23 9.66 -2.45 0.60
N SER A 24 9.92 -3.60 -0.04
CA SER A 24 9.20 -4.86 0.19
C SER A 24 9.26 -5.29 1.66
N LYS A 25 10.46 -5.34 2.24
CA LYS A 25 10.67 -5.69 3.66
C LYS A 25 9.97 -4.73 4.63
N ARG A 26 9.81 -3.45 4.26
CA ARG A 26 9.05 -2.48 5.09
C ARG A 26 7.56 -2.80 5.08
N MET A 27 7.00 -3.17 3.93
CA MET A 27 5.59 -3.54 3.81
C MET A 27 5.28 -4.86 4.49
N GLU A 28 6.18 -5.84 4.44
CA GLU A 28 6.07 -7.08 5.21
C GLU A 28 6.04 -6.80 6.72
N LYS A 29 6.98 -5.99 7.23
CA LYS A 29 6.99 -5.58 8.64
C LYS A 29 5.70 -4.86 9.03
N LEU A 30 5.18 -4.00 8.16
CA LEU A 30 3.93 -3.29 8.39
C LEU A 30 2.73 -4.25 8.44
N ALA A 31 2.68 -5.25 7.56
CA ALA A 31 1.64 -6.27 7.59
C ALA A 31 1.69 -7.11 8.89
N ASN A 32 2.88 -7.51 9.32
CA ASN A 32 3.07 -8.21 10.60
C ASN A 32 2.63 -7.32 11.78
N TYR A 33 3.00 -6.04 11.77
CA TYR A 33 2.56 -5.08 12.78
C TYR A 33 1.03 -4.99 12.84
N PHE A 34 0.34 -4.88 11.70
CA PHE A 34 -1.12 -4.86 11.67
C PHE A 34 -1.75 -6.18 12.12
N THR A 35 -1.09 -7.32 11.88
CA THR A 35 -1.58 -8.62 12.34
C THR A 35 -1.63 -8.68 13.88
N GLU A 36 -0.66 -8.05 14.54
CA GLU A 36 -0.56 -8.00 16.00
C GLU A 36 -1.43 -6.91 16.64
N ASN A 37 -1.68 -5.79 15.93
CA ASN A 37 -2.27 -4.58 16.51
C ASN A 37 -3.70 -4.27 16.05
N LEU A 38 -4.20 -4.89 14.99
CA LEU A 38 -5.60 -4.71 14.58
C LEU A 38 -6.54 -5.65 15.35
N PRO A 39 -7.74 -5.18 15.75
CA PRO A 39 -8.72 -6.00 16.45
C PRO A 39 -9.47 -6.93 15.48
N VAL A 40 -8.72 -7.79 14.79
CA VAL A 40 -9.24 -8.78 13.84
C VAL A 40 -8.90 -10.17 14.36
N ASN A 41 -9.89 -11.06 14.37
CA ASN A 41 -9.69 -12.43 14.82
C ASN A 41 -8.98 -13.23 13.72
N TYR A 42 -7.69 -13.49 13.93
CA TYR A 42 -6.92 -14.39 13.08
C TYR A 42 -6.80 -15.78 13.72
N PRO A 43 -6.71 -16.86 12.92
CA PRO A 43 -6.31 -18.17 13.42
C PRO A 43 -4.99 -18.11 14.19
N TYR A 44 -4.81 -19.00 15.16
CA TYR A 44 -3.56 -19.10 15.90
C TYR A 44 -2.37 -19.31 14.95
N GLY A 45 -1.34 -18.48 15.09
CA GLY A 45 -0.14 -18.54 14.25
C GLY A 45 -0.30 -17.98 12.83
N PHE A 46 -1.39 -17.26 12.54
CA PHE A 46 -1.57 -16.57 11.26
C PHE A 46 -0.39 -15.65 10.97
N LYS A 47 0.12 -15.74 9.75
CA LYS A 47 1.10 -14.81 9.20
C LYS A 47 0.61 -14.36 7.83
N PRO A 48 0.71 -13.07 7.51
CA PRO A 48 0.36 -12.59 6.19
C PRO A 48 1.35 -13.11 5.15
N ASP A 49 0.83 -13.79 4.14
CA ASP A 49 1.62 -14.27 3.00
C ASP A 49 1.71 -13.22 1.89
N ASN A 50 2.81 -13.26 1.13
CA ASN A 50 2.95 -12.46 -0.07
C ASN A 50 2.07 -13.03 -1.19
N LEU A 51 1.11 -12.24 -1.64
CA LEU A 51 0.15 -12.62 -2.67
C LEU A 51 0.67 -12.38 -4.10
N CYS A 52 1.85 -11.79 -4.25
CA CYS A 52 2.50 -11.58 -5.55
C CYS A 52 3.42 -12.76 -5.91
N HIS A 53 3.36 -13.19 -7.17
CA HIS A 53 4.24 -14.24 -7.72
C HIS A 53 5.44 -13.69 -8.50
N SER A 54 5.51 -12.36 -8.71
CA SER A 54 6.64 -11.68 -9.33
C SER A 54 7.52 -11.01 -8.28
N ASP A 55 8.77 -10.75 -8.61
CA ASP A 55 9.74 -10.00 -7.81
C ASP A 55 9.50 -8.47 -7.80
N ARG A 56 8.72 -7.94 -8.76
CA ARG A 56 8.45 -6.50 -8.89
C ARG A 56 7.78 -5.90 -7.64
N TYR A 57 6.79 -6.59 -7.11
CA TYR A 57 5.99 -6.13 -5.97
C TYR A 57 5.73 -7.26 -4.98
N VAL A 58 5.49 -6.88 -3.73
CA VAL A 58 4.94 -7.70 -2.67
C VAL A 58 3.60 -7.10 -2.24
N MET A 59 2.65 -7.97 -1.92
CA MET A 59 1.32 -7.59 -1.49
C MET A 59 0.91 -8.48 -0.34
N TYR A 60 0.51 -7.87 0.78
CA TYR A 60 0.05 -8.57 1.97
C TYR A 60 -1.33 -8.06 2.33
N LYS A 61 -2.28 -8.96 2.64
CA LYS A 61 -3.60 -8.61 3.13
C LYS A 61 -3.74 -8.99 4.60
N VAL A 62 -4.19 -8.05 5.43
CA VAL A 62 -4.38 -8.20 6.86
C VAL A 62 -5.72 -7.57 7.24
N GLY A 63 -6.76 -8.40 7.39
CA GLY A 63 -8.12 -7.92 7.59
C GLY A 63 -8.54 -6.94 6.47
N PRO A 64 -9.01 -5.73 6.78
CA PRO A 64 -9.41 -4.72 5.79
C PRO A 64 -8.23 -3.89 5.24
N VAL A 65 -6.98 -4.22 5.59
CA VAL A 65 -5.78 -3.48 5.17
C VAL A 65 -5.01 -4.26 4.11
N LEU A 66 -4.62 -3.57 3.03
CA LEU A 66 -3.75 -4.09 1.98
C LEU A 66 -2.40 -3.34 2.01
N CYS A 67 -1.31 -4.05 2.29
CA CYS A 67 0.04 -3.51 2.29
C CYS A 67 0.73 -3.86 0.97
N VAL A 68 1.20 -2.87 0.21
CA VAL A 68 1.80 -3.08 -1.12
C VAL A 68 3.06 -2.25 -1.29
N ASN A 69 4.17 -2.83 -1.77
CA ASN A 69 5.34 -2.01 -2.09
C ASN A 69 5.23 -1.40 -3.49
N HIS A 70 5.97 -0.31 -3.73
CA HIS A 70 5.92 0.40 -5.01
C HIS A 70 7.31 0.78 -5.56
N GLY A 71 8.39 0.23 -5.02
CA GLY A 71 9.76 0.56 -5.45
C GLY A 71 10.13 2.03 -5.26
N MET A 72 10.93 2.58 -6.18
CA MET A 72 11.39 3.98 -6.14
C MET A 72 10.96 4.73 -7.41
N GLY A 73 10.67 6.01 -7.25
CA GLY A 73 10.34 6.92 -8.36
C GLY A 73 8.88 6.85 -8.81
N HIS A 74 8.48 7.88 -9.56
CA HIS A 74 7.12 8.08 -10.05
C HIS A 74 6.63 6.91 -10.94
N GLY A 75 7.43 6.47 -11.91
CA GLY A 75 7.02 5.40 -12.83
C GLY A 75 6.67 4.08 -12.12
N SER A 76 7.40 3.75 -11.05
CA SER A 76 7.17 2.51 -10.28
C SER A 76 5.88 2.58 -9.45
N ILE A 77 5.61 3.73 -8.80
CA ILE A 77 4.37 3.92 -8.04
C ILE A 77 3.14 4.06 -8.93
N SER A 78 3.24 4.71 -10.09
CA SER A 78 2.14 4.80 -11.06
C SER A 78 1.71 3.42 -11.55
N THR A 79 2.67 2.55 -11.90
CA THR A 79 2.38 1.17 -12.30
C THR A 79 1.67 0.39 -11.19
N MET A 80 2.15 0.49 -9.96
CA MET A 80 1.52 -0.14 -8.79
C MET A 80 0.09 0.37 -8.58
N LEU A 81 -0.12 1.69 -8.64
CA LEU A 81 -1.44 2.32 -8.48
C LEU A 81 -2.43 1.81 -9.53
N HIS A 82 -2.03 1.77 -10.81
CA HIS A 82 -2.89 1.26 -11.87
C HIS A 82 -3.30 -0.21 -11.66
N GLU A 83 -2.39 -1.07 -11.21
CA GLU A 83 -2.69 -2.47 -10.94
C GLU A 83 -3.60 -2.63 -9.71
N VAL A 84 -3.31 -1.93 -8.61
CA VAL A 84 -4.10 -1.99 -7.37
C VAL A 84 -5.50 -1.41 -7.56
N LEU A 85 -5.65 -0.28 -8.26
CA LEU A 85 -6.97 0.31 -8.54
C LEU A 85 -7.85 -0.64 -9.36
N LYS A 86 -7.27 -1.34 -10.36
CA LYS A 86 -8.00 -2.39 -11.10
C LYS A 86 -8.41 -3.54 -10.19
N LEU A 87 -7.51 -4.00 -9.31
CA LEU A 87 -7.82 -5.05 -8.33
C LEU A 87 -9.00 -4.66 -7.44
N LEU A 88 -8.96 -3.46 -6.85
CA LEU A 88 -10.04 -2.96 -5.99
C LEU A 88 -11.37 -2.82 -6.76
N ARG A 89 -11.30 -2.38 -8.02
CA ARG A 89 -12.48 -2.33 -8.90
C ARG A 89 -13.05 -3.72 -9.15
N MET A 90 -12.22 -4.70 -9.50
CA MET A 90 -12.66 -6.08 -9.71
C MET A 90 -13.21 -6.73 -8.44
N ALA A 91 -12.73 -6.28 -7.27
CA ALA A 91 -13.22 -6.71 -5.97
C ALA A 91 -14.49 -5.97 -5.49
N ASN A 92 -15.00 -5.01 -6.28
CA ASN A 92 -16.12 -4.14 -5.92
C ASN A 92 -15.91 -3.35 -4.62
N CYS A 93 -14.66 -3.04 -4.25
CA CYS A 93 -14.38 -2.20 -3.10
C CYS A 93 -14.97 -0.79 -3.27
N LYS A 94 -15.39 -0.20 -2.15
CA LYS A 94 -15.93 1.16 -2.08
C LYS A 94 -15.27 1.92 -0.94
N ASP A 95 -15.03 3.20 -1.18
CA ASP A 95 -14.50 4.18 -0.22
C ASP A 95 -13.17 3.74 0.41
N THR A 96 -12.28 3.17 -0.42
CA THR A 96 -10.96 2.74 0.00
C THR A 96 -10.04 3.95 0.14
N ILE A 97 -9.36 4.07 1.29
CA ILE A 97 -8.42 5.16 1.59
C ILE A 97 -6.98 4.69 1.36
N PHE A 98 -6.17 5.53 0.73
CA PHE A 98 -4.77 5.25 0.43
C PHE A 98 -3.85 6.04 1.36
N PHE A 99 -2.85 5.35 1.91
CA PHE A 99 -1.78 5.93 2.71
C PHE A 99 -0.42 5.57 2.11
N ARG A 100 0.38 6.59 1.79
CA ARG A 100 1.79 6.41 1.42
C ARG A 100 2.66 6.58 2.67
N ILE A 101 3.41 5.54 3.02
CA ILE A 101 4.35 5.53 4.13
C ILE A 101 5.77 5.47 3.57
N GLY A 102 6.50 6.57 3.71
CA GLY A 102 7.78 6.79 3.07
C GLY A 102 8.86 7.28 4.01
N THR A 103 10.00 7.61 3.41
CA THR A 103 11.09 8.36 4.02
C THR A 103 11.30 9.60 3.17
N SER A 104 11.66 10.71 3.79
CA SER A 104 11.92 11.98 3.13
C SER A 104 13.12 12.68 3.79
N GLY A 105 13.68 13.67 3.10
CA GLY A 105 14.60 14.62 3.70
C GLY A 105 13.81 15.77 4.33
N GLY A 106 13.97 16.00 5.63
CA GLY A 106 13.33 17.12 6.31
C GLY A 106 14.14 18.41 6.14
N LEU A 107 13.46 19.54 5.92
CA LEU A 107 14.07 20.87 5.88
C LEU A 107 13.82 21.59 7.21
N GLY A 108 14.89 21.93 7.93
CA GLY A 108 14.78 22.61 9.23
C GLY A 108 14.15 21.76 10.34
N LEU A 109 14.02 20.45 10.15
CA LEU A 109 13.42 19.52 11.11
C LEU A 109 14.46 18.58 11.73
N PRO A 110 14.34 18.23 13.02
CA PRO A 110 15.16 17.19 13.64
C PRO A 110 15.00 15.83 12.95
N GLY A 111 16.07 15.02 12.96
CA GLY A 111 16.03 13.65 12.47
C GLY A 111 14.99 12.81 13.22
N GLY A 112 14.20 12.02 12.47
CA GLY A 112 13.12 11.20 13.04
C GLY A 112 11.76 11.89 13.12
N THR A 113 11.67 13.19 12.78
CA THR A 113 10.38 13.89 12.69
C THR A 113 9.49 13.26 11.62
N VAL A 114 8.24 12.97 11.97
CA VAL A 114 7.21 12.49 11.04
C VAL A 114 6.45 13.69 10.47
N VAL A 115 6.37 13.77 9.15
CA VAL A 115 5.63 14.82 8.43
C VAL A 115 4.40 14.20 7.79
N ILE A 116 3.25 14.83 8.00
CA ILE A 116 2.01 14.53 7.28
C ILE A 116 1.89 15.58 6.18
N SER A 117 1.90 15.14 4.93
CA SER A 117 1.79 16.03 3.77
C SER A 117 0.39 16.66 3.70
N GLU A 118 0.33 17.98 3.69
CA GLU A 118 -0.90 18.75 3.41
C GLU A 118 -1.13 18.87 1.90
N SER A 119 -0.07 19.17 1.14
CA SER A 119 -0.03 19.20 -0.32
C SER A 119 1.20 18.47 -0.85
N VAL A 120 1.23 18.22 -2.17
CA VAL A 120 2.38 17.65 -2.88
C VAL A 120 2.76 18.64 -3.96
N VAL A 121 3.99 19.14 -3.92
CA VAL A 121 4.48 20.17 -4.84
C VAL A 121 5.60 19.65 -5.73
N ASP A 122 5.76 20.28 -6.90
CA ASP A 122 6.88 20.06 -7.81
C ASP A 122 8.16 20.82 -7.38
N ASP A 123 9.17 20.85 -8.25
CA ASP A 123 10.43 21.54 -8.02
C ASP A 123 10.32 23.08 -8.06
N LEU A 124 9.23 23.61 -8.62
CA LEU A 124 8.87 25.03 -8.61
C LEU A 124 7.99 25.42 -7.42
N LEU A 125 7.67 24.45 -6.55
CA LEU A 125 6.79 24.59 -5.39
C LEU A 125 5.32 24.82 -5.76
N GLU A 126 4.92 24.38 -6.96
CA GLU A 126 3.53 24.44 -7.40
C GLU A 126 2.81 23.13 -7.04
N ASP A 127 1.56 23.22 -6.58
CA ASP A 127 0.71 22.05 -6.31
C ASP A 127 0.14 21.52 -7.64
N SER A 128 1.05 21.01 -8.46
CA SER A 128 0.79 20.55 -9.81
C SER A 128 1.51 19.23 -10.05
N PHE A 129 0.99 18.46 -11.01
CA PHE A 129 1.63 17.23 -11.45
C PHE A 129 1.64 17.18 -12.97
N GLU A 130 2.84 17.33 -13.55
CA GLU A 130 3.09 17.15 -14.98
C GLU A 130 3.99 15.92 -15.20
N MET A 131 3.68 15.14 -16.24
CA MET A 131 4.38 13.90 -16.59
C MET A 131 5.42 14.10 -17.68
#